data_AF-D0LT80-F1
#
_entry.id   AF-D0LT80-F1
#
_cell.length_a   1.000
_cell.length_b   1.000
_cell.length_c   1.000
_cell.angle_alpha   90.00
_cell.angle_beta   90.00
_cell.angle_gamma   90.00
#
_symmetry.space_group_name_H-M   'P 1'
#
loop_
_entity.id
_entity.type
_entity.pdbx_description
1 polymer ?
#
loop_
_entity_poly.entity_id
_entity_poly.type
_entity_poly.pdbx_seq_one_letter_code
_entity_poly.pdbx_strand_id
1 'polypeptide(L)'
;MSHSSPSIPSRELSHSSPLRRTRSRRCQPRLPPFSYRANLVAALRGFRRLVECIEPVGLQSWVAPSATFPAASTVAMPDLLAAPLPPAARRKFAAFGDRQAETFTPFLALKLFGPILGQTAAPIVDWARVHHLERVRRYHFFASPGAIAADTDCTGVALVGLHRVGALAAHHLHQGAEQIMQSAALESLSASENRTHGKDNGELVEGVFKVYWDDEVQAGTRGRKHDPSCVANALHAVFLAAKRVGFSLRGPMVASERRDHGGLYSRCIDRAFVIERNIDYLLCCLDQQGFALGTRYYPSPDAFLCFASALVRDFPERVACLRAPLLGALGTRWYAPATSAEDPANPASPINLAMRIIAAQNLGVRPAAIFREKARLLQMQLPSGGWPAAALFKLGSLSYYFGSESMSTVFALRALLGPFATSDPAAIRP
;
A
#
# COMPACT_ATOMS: atom_id res chain seq x y z
N MET A 1 17.22 33.43 -61.35
CA MET A 1 17.72 32.04 -61.28
C MET A 1 16.54 31.14 -60.94
N SER A 2 16.19 30.34 -61.92
CA SER A 2 15.04 29.43 -61.99
C SER A 2 15.27 28.17 -61.15
N HIS A 3 14.35 27.85 -60.25
CA HIS A 3 14.25 26.51 -59.67
C HIS A 3 12.91 25.89 -60.03
N SER A 4 13.03 24.90 -60.90
CA SER A 4 12.03 24.01 -61.46
C SER A 4 11.49 23.05 -60.38
N SER A 5 10.17 22.97 -60.25
CA SER A 5 9.47 21.95 -59.48
C SER A 5 9.39 20.64 -60.28
N PRO A 6 9.58 19.46 -59.66
CA PRO A 6 9.31 18.19 -60.32
C PRO A 6 7.85 17.77 -60.14
N SER A 7 7.22 17.45 -61.28
CA SER A 7 5.91 16.86 -61.45
C SER A 7 5.82 15.44 -60.86
N ILE A 8 4.80 15.20 -60.03
CA ILE A 8 4.44 13.88 -59.51
C ILE A 8 3.42 13.22 -60.48
N PRO A 9 3.64 11.98 -60.95
CA PRO A 9 2.68 11.30 -61.80
C PRO A 9 1.57 10.67 -60.96
N SER A 10 0.34 10.98 -61.34
CA SER A 10 -0.90 10.34 -60.91
C SER A 10 -0.88 8.85 -61.29
N ARG A 11 -1.01 7.96 -60.30
CA ARG A 11 -1.18 6.52 -60.54
C ARG A 11 -2.56 6.06 -60.08
N GLU A 12 -3.16 5.33 -61.00
CA GLU A 12 -4.54 4.89 -61.06
C GLU A 12 -4.96 3.94 -59.93
N LEU A 13 -6.25 4.04 -59.64
CA LEU A 13 -7.05 3.18 -58.79
C LEU A 13 -7.04 1.74 -59.33
N SER A 14 -6.64 0.78 -58.49
CA SER A 14 -6.96 -0.64 -58.71
C SER A 14 -7.73 -1.19 -57.52
N HIS A 15 -8.94 -1.67 -57.82
CA HIS A 15 -9.84 -2.37 -56.92
C HIS A 15 -9.18 -3.63 -56.37
N SER A 16 -9.09 -3.73 -55.03
CA SER A 16 -8.76 -4.97 -54.34
C SER A 16 -9.93 -5.45 -53.48
N SER A 17 -10.27 -6.71 -53.70
CA SER A 17 -11.39 -7.47 -53.17
C SER A 17 -11.50 -7.51 -51.63
N PRO A 18 -12.70 -7.73 -51.08
CA PRO A 18 -12.90 -7.91 -49.64
C PRO A 18 -12.36 -9.28 -49.21
N LEU A 19 -11.14 -9.31 -48.66
CA LEU A 19 -10.62 -10.47 -47.94
C LEU A 19 -11.49 -10.74 -46.70
N ARG A 20 -12.32 -11.78 -46.78
CA ARG A 20 -12.98 -12.43 -45.65
C ARG A 20 -11.96 -12.70 -44.56
N ARG A 21 -11.96 -11.87 -43.51
CA ARG A 21 -11.27 -12.17 -42.24
C ARG A 21 -12.02 -13.32 -41.57
N THR A 22 -11.62 -14.56 -41.88
CA THR A 22 -11.92 -15.71 -41.02
C THR A 22 -11.30 -15.45 -39.66
N ARG A 23 -12.13 -15.02 -38.70
CA ARG A 23 -11.79 -14.98 -37.28
C ARG A 23 -11.51 -16.41 -36.84
N SER A 24 -10.28 -16.85 -37.03
CA SER A 24 -9.71 -18.02 -36.35
C SER A 24 -9.86 -17.77 -34.86
N ARG A 25 -10.88 -18.39 -34.25
CA ARG A 25 -10.99 -18.58 -32.81
C ARG A 25 -9.75 -19.38 -32.38
N ARG A 26 -8.63 -18.69 -32.15
CA ARG A 26 -7.50 -19.29 -31.44
C ARG A 26 -8.04 -19.64 -30.05
N CYS A 27 -8.29 -20.94 -29.84
CA CYS A 27 -8.54 -21.50 -28.53
C CYS A 27 -7.43 -21.00 -27.62
N GLN A 28 -7.75 -20.08 -26.71
CA GLN A 28 -6.81 -19.72 -25.67
C GLN A 28 -6.47 -21.02 -24.92
N PRO A 29 -5.20 -21.33 -24.70
CA PRO A 29 -4.81 -22.52 -23.96
C PRO A 29 -5.51 -22.49 -22.60
N ARG A 30 -6.37 -23.49 -22.35
CA ARG A 30 -6.99 -23.67 -21.03
C ARG A 30 -5.86 -23.84 -20.04
N LEU A 31 -5.74 -22.91 -19.09
CA LEU A 31 -4.81 -23.05 -17.97
C LEU A 31 -5.07 -24.39 -17.28
N PRO A 32 -4.03 -25.11 -16.84
CA PRO A 32 -4.20 -26.42 -16.24
C PRO A 32 -5.14 -26.33 -15.02
N PRO A 33 -6.16 -27.20 -14.91
CA PRO A 33 -7.18 -27.16 -13.87
C PRO A 33 -6.61 -27.33 -12.44
N PHE A 34 -5.39 -27.86 -12.32
CA PHE A 34 -4.69 -28.06 -11.05
C PHE A 34 -4.39 -26.76 -10.27
N SER A 35 -4.31 -25.62 -10.96
CA SER A 35 -3.87 -24.35 -10.34
C SER A 35 -4.87 -23.78 -9.34
N TYR A 36 -6.17 -23.88 -9.62
CA TYR A 36 -7.20 -23.25 -8.80
C TYR A 36 -7.40 -23.99 -7.47
N ARG A 37 -7.49 -25.32 -7.51
CA ARG A 37 -7.63 -26.15 -6.31
C ARG A 37 -6.45 -25.99 -5.36
N ALA A 38 -5.22 -25.95 -5.89
CA ALA A 38 -4.01 -25.74 -5.09
C ALA A 38 -4.03 -24.37 -4.39
N ASN A 39 -4.40 -23.30 -5.11
CA ASN A 39 -4.55 -21.97 -4.52
C ASN A 39 -5.58 -21.95 -3.39
N LEU A 40 -6.73 -22.59 -3.57
CA LEU A 40 -7.80 -22.62 -2.56
C LEU A 40 -7.37 -23.41 -1.31
N VAL A 41 -6.75 -24.57 -1.49
CA VAL A 41 -6.24 -25.38 -0.35
C VAL A 41 -5.18 -24.62 0.43
N ALA A 42 -4.24 -23.98 -0.26
CA ALA A 42 -3.24 -23.13 0.39
C ALA A 42 -3.89 -21.95 1.10
N ALA A 43 -4.91 -21.33 0.49
CA ALA A 43 -5.62 -20.22 1.09
C ALA A 43 -6.36 -20.60 2.38
N LEU A 44 -7.03 -21.76 2.40
CA LEU A 44 -7.70 -22.26 3.60
C LEU A 44 -6.72 -22.50 4.76
N ARG A 45 -5.54 -23.06 4.48
CA ARG A 45 -4.48 -23.23 5.49
C ARG A 45 -3.97 -21.88 6.00
N GLY A 46 -3.74 -20.92 5.11
CA GLY A 46 -3.29 -19.58 5.50
C GLY A 46 -4.34 -18.82 6.32
N PHE A 47 -5.63 -18.96 6.02
CA PHE A 47 -6.69 -18.37 6.84
C PHE A 47 -6.75 -18.97 8.24
N ARG A 48 -6.67 -20.31 8.35
CA ARG A 48 -6.58 -20.97 9.66
C ARG A 48 -5.40 -20.42 10.46
N ARG A 49 -4.22 -20.33 9.83
CA ARG A 49 -3.02 -19.77 10.47
C ARG A 49 -3.21 -18.33 10.94
N LEU A 50 -3.84 -17.48 10.12
CA LEU A 50 -4.13 -16.10 10.52
C LEU A 50 -5.03 -16.03 11.75
N VAL A 51 -6.08 -16.86 11.82
CA VAL A 51 -6.97 -16.92 12.99
C VAL A 51 -6.21 -17.33 14.24
N GLU A 52 -5.37 -18.36 14.15
CA GLU A 52 -4.49 -18.79 15.24
C GLU A 52 -3.52 -17.70 15.70
N CYS A 53 -3.08 -16.82 14.80
CA CYS A 53 -2.17 -15.72 15.16
C CYS A 53 -2.87 -14.51 15.79
N ILE A 54 -4.20 -14.38 15.71
CA ILE A 54 -4.94 -13.26 16.32
C ILE A 54 -5.09 -13.47 17.82
N GLU A 55 -5.27 -14.71 18.27
CA GLU A 55 -5.46 -15.00 19.70
C GLU A 55 -4.14 -15.44 20.32
N PRO A 56 -3.74 -14.93 21.51
CA PRO A 56 -4.44 -13.97 22.38
C PRO A 56 -4.02 -12.49 22.21
N VAL A 57 -3.01 -12.20 21.38
CA VAL A 57 -2.32 -10.90 21.39
C VAL A 57 -2.58 -10.01 20.17
N GLY A 58 -3.33 -10.48 19.18
CA GLY A 58 -3.50 -9.82 17.88
C GLY A 58 -2.43 -10.19 16.87
N LEU A 59 -2.60 -9.70 15.63
CA LEU A 59 -1.56 -9.83 14.60
C LEU A 59 -0.39 -8.91 14.95
N GLN A 60 0.59 -9.46 15.66
CA GLN A 60 1.77 -8.72 16.11
C GLN A 60 2.83 -8.64 15.02
N SER A 61 3.40 -7.44 14.85
CA SER A 61 4.67 -7.28 14.16
C SER A 61 5.81 -7.72 15.07
N TRP A 62 6.80 -8.36 14.46
CA TRP A 62 8.10 -8.61 15.07
C TRP A 62 9.06 -7.51 14.65
N VAL A 63 10.13 -7.34 15.43
CA VAL A 63 11.19 -6.39 15.16
C VAL A 63 12.50 -7.13 15.04
N ALA A 64 13.24 -6.84 13.98
CA ALA A 64 14.57 -7.41 13.76
C ALA A 64 15.51 -6.37 13.13
N PRO A 65 16.83 -6.47 13.38
CA PRO A 65 17.83 -5.68 12.66
C PRO A 65 18.05 -6.16 11.21
N SER A 66 17.50 -7.33 10.86
CA SER A 66 17.55 -7.93 9.52
C SER A 66 16.15 -8.11 8.94
N ALA A 67 16.05 -8.03 7.61
CA ALA A 67 14.78 -8.14 6.90
C ALA A 67 14.21 -9.57 6.84
N THR A 68 15.02 -10.58 7.20
CA THR A 68 14.67 -12.01 7.20
C THR A 68 14.10 -12.52 8.53
N PHE A 69 14.14 -11.69 9.58
CA PHE A 69 13.67 -12.07 10.93
C PHE A 69 14.28 -13.40 11.43
N PRO A 70 15.62 -13.51 11.51
CA PRO A 70 16.22 -14.73 12.05
C PRO A 70 15.84 -14.88 13.52
N ALA A 71 15.52 -16.11 13.95
CA ALA A 71 14.98 -16.37 15.28
C ALA A 71 15.86 -15.82 16.43
N ALA A 72 17.17 -15.81 16.25
CA ALA A 72 18.13 -15.37 17.26
C ALA A 72 18.13 -13.85 17.54
N SER A 73 17.64 -13.02 16.62
CA SER A 73 17.64 -11.55 16.76
C SER A 73 16.27 -10.91 16.54
N THR A 74 15.24 -11.74 16.48
CA THR A 74 13.86 -11.29 16.32
C THR A 74 13.19 -11.17 17.67
N VAL A 75 12.60 -10.01 17.92
CA VAL A 75 11.95 -9.71 19.19
C VAL A 75 10.50 -9.33 18.92
N ALA A 76 9.57 -9.92 19.67
CA ALA A 76 8.18 -9.50 19.64
C ALA A 76 8.06 -8.07 20.19
N MET A 77 7.21 -7.24 19.58
CA MET A 77 7.02 -5.85 20.00
C MET A 77 6.81 -5.67 21.52
N PRO A 78 6.00 -6.52 22.21
CA PRO A 78 5.81 -6.39 23.67
C PRO A 78 7.08 -6.60 24.51
N ASP A 79 8.06 -7.35 23.98
CA ASP A 79 9.29 -7.72 24.70
C ASP A 79 10.48 -6.86 24.28
N LEU A 80 10.28 -5.90 23.38
CA LEU A 80 11.34 -5.17 22.70
C LEU A 80 12.25 -4.40 23.67
N LEU A 81 11.69 -3.80 24.71
CA LEU A 81 12.47 -3.03 25.70
C LEU A 81 13.24 -3.93 26.69
N ALA A 82 12.83 -5.19 26.83
CA ALA A 82 13.54 -6.18 27.63
C ALA A 82 14.73 -6.79 26.86
N ALA A 83 14.70 -6.79 25.53
CA ALA A 83 15.77 -7.34 24.70
C ALA A 83 17.08 -6.54 24.79
N PRO A 84 18.25 -7.19 24.54
CA PRO A 84 19.56 -6.55 24.54
C PRO A 84 19.76 -5.66 23.30
N LEU A 85 19.06 -4.52 23.26
CA LEU A 85 19.15 -3.56 22.17
C LEU A 85 20.30 -2.55 22.36
N PRO A 86 20.96 -2.12 21.28
CA PRO A 86 21.86 -0.98 21.30
C PRO A 86 21.19 0.26 21.92
N PRO A 87 21.92 1.13 22.66
CA PRO A 87 21.33 2.27 23.37
C PRO A 87 20.49 3.21 22.49
N ALA A 88 20.92 3.45 21.24
CA ALA A 88 20.19 4.28 20.29
C ALA A 88 18.84 3.66 19.87
N ALA A 89 18.82 2.35 19.64
CA ALA A 89 17.59 1.62 19.34
C ALA A 89 16.65 1.60 20.56
N ARG A 90 17.19 1.25 21.74
CA ARG A 90 16.44 1.27 23.01
C ARG A 90 15.78 2.62 23.27
N ARG A 91 16.50 3.74 23.12
CA ARG A 91 15.91 5.08 23.27
C ARG A 91 14.77 5.34 22.28
N LYS A 92 14.92 4.92 21.02
CA LYS A 92 13.89 5.13 20.00
C LYS A 92 12.66 4.25 20.23
N PHE A 93 12.84 3.01 20.66
CA PHE A 93 11.74 2.11 20.99
C PHE A 93 11.09 2.44 22.32
N ALA A 94 11.81 3.01 23.30
CA ALA A 94 11.21 3.46 24.56
C ALA A 94 10.17 4.58 24.34
N ALA A 95 10.35 5.39 23.29
CA ALA A 95 9.33 6.36 22.88
C ALA A 95 8.03 5.69 22.38
N PHE A 96 8.08 4.41 22.02
CA PHE A 96 6.90 3.62 21.71
C PHE A 96 6.25 3.01 22.96
N GLY A 97 6.67 3.30 24.19
CA GLY A 97 6.03 2.78 25.41
C GLY A 97 6.01 1.25 25.55
N ASP A 98 5.47 0.77 26.67
CA ASP A 98 5.39 -0.66 26.98
C ASP A 98 4.20 -1.33 26.27
N ARG A 99 4.44 -2.55 25.75
CA ARG A 99 3.42 -3.51 25.26
C ARG A 99 2.38 -2.95 24.28
N GLN A 100 2.83 -2.56 23.09
CA GLN A 100 1.92 -2.02 22.09
C GLN A 100 1.49 -3.05 21.06
N ALA A 101 0.17 -3.20 20.94
CA ALA A 101 -0.43 -3.90 19.83
C ALA A 101 -0.24 -3.11 18.54
N GLU A 102 0.31 -3.76 17.52
CA GLU A 102 0.42 -3.23 16.18
C GLU A 102 -0.93 -3.40 15.44
N THR A 103 -1.48 -2.30 14.93
CA THR A 103 -2.85 -2.23 14.41
C THR A 103 -2.93 -2.20 12.89
N PHE A 104 -1.83 -1.88 12.21
CA PHE A 104 -1.75 -1.80 10.76
C PHE A 104 -1.99 -3.17 10.09
N THR A 105 -1.40 -4.27 10.57
CA THR A 105 -1.55 -5.61 9.98
C THR A 105 -3.02 -6.08 9.98
N PRO A 106 -3.78 -5.97 11.08
CA PRO A 106 -5.22 -6.20 11.08
C PRO A 106 -5.97 -5.33 10.06
N PHE A 107 -5.71 -4.03 10.01
CA PHE A 107 -6.36 -3.14 9.03
C PHE A 107 -6.00 -3.50 7.59
N LEU A 108 -4.76 -3.91 7.33
CA LEU A 108 -4.29 -4.38 6.04
C LEU A 108 -4.99 -5.67 5.62
N ALA A 109 -5.17 -6.61 6.56
CA ALA A 109 -5.95 -7.81 6.32
C ALA A 109 -7.40 -7.48 5.93
N LEU A 110 -8.06 -6.58 6.67
CA LEU A 110 -9.41 -6.12 6.33
C LEU A 110 -9.46 -5.41 4.96
N LYS A 111 -8.47 -4.57 4.64
CA LYS A 111 -8.37 -3.89 3.34
C LYS A 111 -8.21 -4.87 2.19
N LEU A 112 -7.35 -5.88 2.35
CA LEU A 112 -7.02 -6.83 1.29
C LEU A 112 -8.08 -7.94 1.14
N PHE A 113 -8.77 -8.34 2.21
CA PHE A 113 -9.65 -9.52 2.22
C PHE A 113 -11.08 -9.32 2.68
N GLY A 114 -11.42 -8.14 3.22
CA GLY A 114 -12.68 -7.92 3.90
C GLY A 114 -13.91 -8.59 3.25
N PRO A 115 -14.12 -8.44 1.93
CA PRO A 115 -15.24 -9.07 1.23
C PRO A 115 -15.25 -10.61 1.20
N ILE A 116 -14.08 -11.28 1.22
CA ILE A 116 -14.01 -12.75 1.17
C ILE A 116 -14.25 -13.36 2.55
N LEU A 117 -13.67 -12.72 3.57
CA LEU A 117 -13.60 -13.32 4.89
C LEU A 117 -15.01 -13.54 5.46
N GLY A 118 -15.99 -12.71 5.11
CA GLY A 118 -17.34 -12.82 5.64
C GLY A 118 -17.31 -12.91 7.16
N GLN A 119 -17.88 -13.97 7.72
CA GLN A 119 -17.83 -14.24 9.17
C GLN A 119 -16.43 -14.57 9.70
N THR A 120 -15.52 -15.13 8.89
CA THR A 120 -14.14 -15.39 9.31
C THR A 120 -13.32 -14.11 9.53
N ALA A 121 -13.85 -12.94 9.13
CA ALA A 121 -13.26 -11.66 9.47
C ALA A 121 -13.54 -11.26 10.93
N ALA A 122 -14.56 -11.85 11.58
CA ALA A 122 -15.06 -11.37 12.86
C ALA A 122 -13.96 -11.22 13.92
N PRO A 123 -13.04 -12.20 14.12
CA PRO A 123 -11.95 -12.02 15.08
C PRO A 123 -11.03 -10.82 14.75
N ILE A 124 -10.72 -10.60 13.46
CA ILE A 124 -9.90 -9.46 13.02
C ILE A 124 -10.67 -8.15 13.25
N VAL A 125 -11.96 -8.13 12.92
CA VAL A 125 -12.81 -6.95 13.07
C VAL A 125 -12.99 -6.59 14.54
N ASP A 126 -13.27 -7.56 15.39
CA ASP A 126 -13.48 -7.36 16.82
C ASP A 126 -12.18 -6.92 17.48
N TRP A 127 -11.05 -7.54 17.13
CA TRP A 127 -9.74 -7.08 17.55
C TRP A 127 -9.48 -5.63 17.12
N ALA A 128 -9.73 -5.32 15.85
CA ALA A 128 -9.52 -3.98 15.28
C ALA A 128 -10.42 -2.93 15.94
N ARG A 129 -11.63 -3.30 16.39
CA ARG A 129 -12.54 -2.42 17.13
C ARG A 129 -12.06 -2.16 18.56
N VAL A 130 -11.61 -3.21 19.26
CA VAL A 130 -11.13 -3.11 20.65
C VAL A 130 -9.86 -2.29 20.75
N HIS A 131 -8.93 -2.47 19.81
CA HIS A 131 -7.62 -1.80 19.81
C HIS A 131 -7.60 -0.51 18.98
N HIS A 132 -8.77 -0.01 18.59
CA HIS A 132 -8.90 1.27 17.91
C HIS A 132 -8.97 2.42 18.91
N LEU A 133 -8.15 3.44 18.68
CA LEU A 133 -8.22 4.70 19.40
C LEU A 133 -9.09 5.68 18.62
N GLU A 134 -10.30 5.94 19.12
CA GLU A 134 -11.20 6.95 18.53
C GLU A 134 -10.75 8.39 18.83
N ARG A 135 -9.62 8.80 18.28
CA ARG A 135 -9.23 10.22 18.22
C ARG A 135 -9.35 10.70 16.77
N VAL A 136 -10.37 11.53 16.51
CA VAL A 136 -10.56 12.29 15.25
C VAL A 136 -10.54 11.44 13.96
N ARG A 137 -10.90 10.14 14.01
CA ARG A 137 -10.84 9.22 12.84
C ARG A 137 -9.46 9.12 12.19
N ARG A 138 -8.42 9.35 13.00
CA ARG A 138 -7.02 9.13 12.65
C ARG A 138 -6.57 7.84 13.31
N TYR A 139 -5.89 7.01 12.54
CA TYR A 139 -5.42 5.71 13.00
C TYR A 139 -3.91 5.76 13.17
N HIS A 140 -3.47 5.11 14.25
CA HIS A 140 -2.07 4.97 14.60
C HIS A 140 -1.58 3.60 14.17
N PHE A 141 -0.29 3.47 13.86
CA PHE A 141 0.36 2.18 13.64
C PHE A 141 0.35 1.26 14.89
N PHE A 142 0.31 1.86 16.08
CA PHE A 142 0.25 1.15 17.36
C PHE A 142 -0.95 1.62 18.20
N ALA A 143 -1.53 0.72 18.98
CA ALA A 143 -2.78 0.93 19.71
C ALA A 143 -2.73 1.89 20.91
N SER A 144 -1.58 2.46 21.26
CA SER A 144 -1.44 3.32 22.44
C SER A 144 -1.35 4.81 22.06
N PRO A 145 -2.22 5.67 22.61
CA PRO A 145 -2.18 7.09 22.32
C PRO A 145 -0.87 7.70 22.80
N GLY A 146 -0.26 8.54 21.98
CA GLY A 146 0.90 9.35 22.40
C GLY A 146 2.25 8.63 22.34
N ALA A 147 2.33 7.43 21.77
CA ALA A 147 3.58 6.72 21.49
C ALA A 147 4.10 6.96 20.06
N ILE A 148 3.18 7.03 19.10
CA ILE A 148 3.41 7.41 17.71
C ILE A 148 2.28 8.34 17.27
N ALA A 149 2.62 9.48 16.63
CA ALA A 149 1.62 10.31 15.96
C ALA A 149 0.82 9.47 14.95
N ALA A 150 -0.47 9.76 14.80
CA ALA A 150 -1.26 9.11 13.76
C ALA A 150 -0.59 9.31 12.40
N ASP A 151 -0.68 8.29 11.54
CA ASP A 151 -0.08 8.31 10.22
C ASP A 151 -1.13 8.15 9.13
N THR A 152 -0.96 8.94 8.07
CA THR A 152 -1.94 9.06 6.97
C THR A 152 -2.10 7.75 6.22
N ASP A 153 -1.06 6.92 6.25
CA ASP A 153 -1.01 5.60 5.66
C ASP A 153 -1.88 4.59 6.40
N CYS A 154 -1.62 4.38 7.70
CA CYS A 154 -2.44 3.53 8.57
C CYS A 154 -3.89 3.99 8.57
N THR A 155 -4.13 5.29 8.60
CA THR A 155 -5.47 5.88 8.47
C THR A 155 -6.14 5.50 7.14
N GLY A 156 -5.45 5.66 6.02
CA GLY A 156 -5.97 5.27 4.72
C GLY A 156 -6.27 3.76 4.64
N VAL A 157 -5.39 2.92 5.20
CA VAL A 157 -5.57 1.46 5.24
C VAL A 157 -6.76 1.06 6.11
N ALA A 158 -6.87 1.64 7.32
CA ALA A 158 -7.94 1.37 8.27
C ALA A 158 -9.31 1.80 7.76
N LEU A 159 -9.44 3.02 7.23
CA LEU A 159 -10.71 3.54 6.69
C LEU A 159 -11.25 2.62 5.58
N VAL A 160 -10.38 2.21 4.66
CA VAL A 160 -10.73 1.31 3.57
C VAL A 160 -11.10 -0.07 4.09
N GLY A 161 -10.28 -0.65 4.97
CA GLY A 161 -10.48 -1.99 5.50
C GLY A 161 -11.78 -2.11 6.30
N LEU A 162 -11.97 -1.23 7.28
CA LEU A 162 -13.15 -1.23 8.15
C LEU A 162 -14.43 -0.93 7.36
N HIS A 163 -14.40 -0.01 6.37
CA HIS A 163 -15.57 0.25 5.53
C HIS A 163 -15.96 -0.97 4.69
N ARG A 164 -14.98 -1.68 4.10
CA ARG A 164 -15.23 -2.86 3.25
C ARG A 164 -15.92 -4.01 3.98
N VAL A 165 -15.71 -4.12 5.29
CA VAL A 165 -16.33 -5.15 6.14
C VAL A 165 -17.57 -4.63 6.89
N GLY A 166 -18.04 -3.42 6.59
CA GLY A 166 -19.19 -2.81 7.28
C GLY A 166 -18.94 -2.45 8.74
N ALA A 167 -17.68 -2.42 9.18
CA ALA A 167 -17.30 -2.04 10.55
C ALA A 167 -17.11 -0.52 10.72
N LEU A 168 -17.15 0.25 9.62
CA LEU A 168 -17.07 1.71 9.64
C LEU A 168 -18.33 2.33 9.02
N ALA A 169 -19.03 3.15 9.81
CA ALA A 169 -20.19 3.90 9.33
C ALA A 169 -19.80 4.88 8.20
N ALA A 170 -20.76 5.15 7.29
CA ALA A 170 -20.55 6.03 6.15
C ALA A 170 -20.05 7.43 6.52
N HIS A 171 -20.64 8.05 7.56
CA HIS A 171 -20.21 9.37 8.03
C HIS A 171 -18.81 9.36 8.65
N HIS A 172 -18.37 8.25 9.25
CA HIS A 172 -16.99 8.11 9.73
C HIS A 172 -15.99 8.00 8.59
N LEU A 173 -16.33 7.31 7.49
CA LEU A 173 -15.50 7.30 6.28
C LEU A 173 -15.37 8.71 5.69
N HIS A 174 -16.48 9.47 5.65
CA HIS A 174 -16.47 10.87 5.22
C HIS A 174 -15.53 11.72 6.10
N GLN A 175 -15.68 11.67 7.42
CA GLN A 175 -14.82 12.40 8.36
C GLN A 175 -13.34 12.03 8.20
N GLY A 176 -13.03 10.74 8.07
CA GLY A 176 -11.66 10.27 7.86
C GLY A 176 -11.06 10.77 6.54
N ALA A 177 -11.84 10.81 5.46
CA ALA A 177 -11.40 11.36 4.18
C ALA A 177 -11.12 12.88 4.29
N GLU A 178 -11.96 13.63 5.00
CA GLU A 178 -11.71 15.05 5.28
C GLU A 178 -10.40 15.22 6.07
N GLN A 179 -10.15 14.42 7.11
CA GLN A 179 -8.91 14.47 7.89
C GLN A 179 -7.66 14.14 7.06
N ILE A 180 -7.75 13.16 6.15
CA ILE A 180 -6.66 12.88 5.20
C ILE A 180 -6.41 14.10 4.31
N MET A 181 -7.47 14.72 3.78
CA MET A 181 -7.32 15.89 2.91
C MET A 181 -6.66 17.08 3.64
N GLN A 182 -6.99 17.26 4.92
CA GLN A 182 -6.38 18.27 5.79
C GLN A 182 -4.90 18.02 6.10
N SER A 183 -4.36 16.82 5.81
CA SER A 183 -2.94 16.49 5.99
C SER A 183 -2.04 17.03 4.88
N ALA A 184 -2.60 17.65 3.83
CA ALA A 184 -1.85 18.21 2.73
C ALA A 184 -0.84 19.27 3.22
N ALA A 185 0.37 19.28 2.65
CA ALA A 185 1.36 20.33 2.91
C ALA A 185 0.86 21.68 2.39
N LEU A 186 1.12 22.75 3.14
CA LEU A 186 0.67 24.11 2.81
C LEU A 186 1.69 24.93 2.02
N GLU A 187 2.90 24.42 1.86
CA GLU A 187 4.00 25.06 1.13
C GLU A 187 4.92 24.00 0.51
N SER A 188 5.73 24.42 -0.46
CA SER A 188 6.82 23.60 -1.01
C SER A 188 8.14 24.04 -0.39
N LEU A 189 8.99 23.08 -0.04
CA LEU A 189 10.32 23.31 0.53
C LEU A 189 11.31 22.35 -0.11
N SER A 190 12.48 22.84 -0.49
CA SER A 190 13.59 21.97 -0.92
C SER A 190 14.00 21.02 0.21
N ALA A 191 14.69 19.93 -0.12
CA ALA A 191 15.22 19.01 0.89
C ALA A 191 16.17 19.71 1.90
N SER A 192 16.90 20.74 1.45
CA SER A 192 17.76 21.55 2.32
C SER A 192 16.99 22.43 3.30
N GLU A 193 15.81 22.91 2.91
CA GLU A 193 14.94 23.75 3.76
C GLU A 193 14.06 22.90 4.68
N ASN A 194 13.59 21.74 4.20
CA ASN A 194 12.74 20.84 4.97
C ASN A 194 13.55 19.94 5.92
N ARG A 195 14.23 20.57 6.87
CA ARG A 195 15.00 19.87 7.90
C ARG A 195 14.41 20.13 9.26
N THR A 196 14.21 19.08 10.04
CA THR A 196 13.69 19.19 11.41
C THR A 196 14.61 18.44 12.36
N HIS A 197 15.09 19.12 13.40
CA HIS A 197 16.06 18.57 14.36
C HIS A 197 17.30 17.95 13.67
N GLY A 198 17.81 18.62 12.62
CA GLY A 198 18.98 18.17 11.85
C GLY A 198 18.72 17.00 10.90
N LYS A 199 17.51 16.43 10.87
CA LYS A 199 17.15 15.30 10.00
C LYS A 199 16.67 15.80 8.64
N ASP A 200 17.08 15.08 7.59
CA ASP A 200 16.56 15.26 6.24
C ASP A 200 15.18 14.61 6.09
N ASN A 201 14.16 15.45 5.88
CA ASN A 201 12.80 15.00 5.65
C ASN A 201 12.47 14.80 4.16
N GLY A 202 13.41 15.10 3.26
CA GLY A 202 13.20 15.16 1.82
C GLY A 202 12.50 16.44 1.39
N GLU A 203 12.28 16.60 0.09
CA GLU A 203 11.47 17.70 -0.45
C GLU A 203 10.04 17.66 0.10
N LEU A 204 9.49 18.82 0.42
CA LEU A 204 8.07 19.03 0.72
C LEU A 204 7.41 19.65 -0.50
N VAL A 205 6.26 19.14 -0.92
CA VAL A 205 5.52 19.60 -2.09
C VAL A 205 4.13 20.03 -1.64
N GLU A 206 3.80 21.30 -1.91
CA GLU A 206 2.50 21.87 -1.60
C GLU A 206 1.35 21.03 -2.17
N GLY A 207 0.32 20.79 -1.35
CA GLY A 207 -0.85 20.02 -1.70
C GLY A 207 -0.67 18.50 -1.61
N VAL A 208 0.55 17.98 -1.43
CA VAL A 208 0.78 16.53 -1.24
C VAL A 208 0.55 16.14 0.21
N PHE A 209 -0.04 14.97 0.45
CA PHE A 209 -0.29 14.47 1.81
C PHE A 209 1.01 14.27 2.57
N LYS A 210 1.05 14.80 3.80
CA LYS A 210 2.11 14.50 4.76
C LYS A 210 1.89 13.10 5.34
N VAL A 211 2.95 12.47 5.84
CA VAL A 211 2.89 11.16 6.51
C VAL A 211 2.29 11.28 7.92
N TYR A 212 2.53 12.40 8.61
CA TYR A 212 2.02 12.68 9.95
C TYR A 212 1.28 14.02 9.95
N TRP A 213 0.28 14.15 10.82
CA TRP A 213 -0.44 15.41 11.05
C TRP A 213 0.25 16.27 12.10
N ASP A 214 0.48 17.54 11.82
CA ASP A 214 1.30 18.43 12.68
C ASP A 214 0.62 18.89 13.98
N ASP A 215 -0.67 18.67 14.11
CA ASP A 215 -1.46 18.93 15.32
C ASP A 215 -1.40 17.77 16.33
N GLU A 216 -0.82 16.62 15.96
CA GLU A 216 -0.52 15.53 16.89
C GLU A 216 0.68 15.87 17.78
N VAL A 217 0.58 15.57 19.08
CA VAL A 217 1.58 15.91 20.12
C VAL A 217 3.00 15.51 19.73
N GLN A 218 3.17 14.40 19.02
CA GLN A 218 4.48 13.90 18.62
C GLN A 218 4.95 14.31 17.21
N ALA A 219 4.07 14.87 16.37
CA ALA A 219 4.39 15.09 14.96
C ALA A 219 5.48 16.13 14.74
N GLY A 220 5.54 17.17 15.58
CA GLY A 220 6.59 18.21 15.50
C GLY A 220 8.01 17.64 15.56
N THR A 221 8.23 16.52 16.24
CA THR A 221 9.56 15.87 16.33
C THR A 221 9.90 14.99 15.13
N ARG A 222 8.90 14.66 14.30
CA ARG A 222 9.03 13.72 13.19
C ARG A 222 9.30 14.41 11.86
N GLY A 223 9.02 15.71 11.74
CA GLY A 223 9.21 16.48 10.53
C GLY A 223 8.17 16.20 9.45
N ARG A 224 8.08 17.10 8.49
CA ARG A 224 7.10 17.08 7.39
C ARG A 224 7.63 16.23 6.25
N LYS A 225 6.97 15.10 5.97
CA LYS A 225 7.49 14.08 5.06
C LYS A 225 6.42 13.62 4.09
N HIS A 226 6.84 13.32 2.87
CA HIS A 226 6.06 12.54 1.92
C HIS A 226 6.59 11.12 1.84
N ASP A 227 5.70 10.20 1.48
CA ASP A 227 6.05 8.84 1.08
C ASP A 227 5.00 8.38 0.04
N PRO A 228 5.42 7.90 -1.13
CA PRO A 228 4.50 7.58 -2.22
C PRO A 228 3.59 6.38 -1.90
N SER A 229 4.02 5.46 -1.02
CA SER A 229 3.17 4.37 -0.53
C SER A 229 2.06 4.91 0.37
N CYS A 230 2.41 5.83 1.27
CA CYS A 230 1.45 6.50 2.14
C CYS A 230 0.43 7.32 1.34
N VAL A 231 0.90 8.09 0.34
CA VAL A 231 0.03 8.87 -0.56
C VAL A 231 -0.94 7.95 -1.32
N ALA A 232 -0.48 6.82 -1.84
CA ALA A 232 -1.34 5.87 -2.54
C ALA A 232 -2.45 5.30 -1.64
N ASN A 233 -2.13 4.95 -0.39
CA ASN A 233 -3.10 4.44 0.57
C ASN A 233 -4.08 5.54 1.04
N ALA A 234 -3.62 6.77 1.20
CA ALA A 234 -4.45 7.93 1.54
C ALA A 234 -5.44 8.29 0.42
N LEU A 235 -4.98 8.41 -0.83
CA LEU A 235 -5.85 8.63 -1.99
C LEU A 235 -6.91 7.53 -2.14
N HIS A 236 -6.57 6.29 -1.80
CA HIS A 236 -7.49 5.16 -1.89
C HIS A 236 -8.70 5.34 -0.97
N ALA A 237 -8.49 5.82 0.26
CA ALA A 237 -9.56 6.14 1.19
C ALA A 237 -10.41 7.33 0.73
N VAL A 238 -9.77 8.40 0.24
CA VAL A 238 -10.47 9.59 -0.25
C VAL A 238 -11.37 9.28 -1.44
N PHE A 239 -10.86 8.54 -2.44
CA PHE A 239 -11.68 8.12 -3.59
C PHE A 239 -12.76 7.11 -3.20
N LEU A 240 -12.51 6.25 -2.22
CA LEU A 240 -13.54 5.35 -1.69
C LEU A 240 -14.67 6.16 -1.04
N ALA A 241 -14.35 7.18 -0.26
CA ALA A 241 -15.34 8.07 0.35
C ALA A 241 -16.16 8.81 -0.72
N ALA A 242 -15.50 9.32 -1.77
CA ALA A 242 -16.20 9.97 -2.88
C ALA A 242 -17.17 9.00 -3.58
N LYS A 243 -16.72 7.77 -3.82
CA LYS A 243 -17.51 6.73 -4.52
C LYS A 243 -18.65 6.16 -3.68
N ARG A 244 -18.49 6.04 -2.36
CA ARG A 244 -19.42 5.30 -1.49
C ARG A 244 -20.33 6.18 -0.65
N VAL A 245 -19.87 7.36 -0.27
CA VAL A 245 -20.58 8.25 0.67
C VAL A 245 -20.72 9.68 0.15
N GLY A 246 -20.41 9.93 -1.13
CA GLY A 246 -20.61 11.22 -1.76
C GLY A 246 -19.67 12.33 -1.28
N PHE A 247 -18.48 11.98 -0.77
CA PHE A 247 -17.46 12.97 -0.40
C PHE A 247 -17.10 13.86 -1.60
N SER A 248 -17.21 15.18 -1.45
CA SER A 248 -16.85 16.13 -2.51
C SER A 248 -15.33 16.21 -2.66
N LEU A 249 -14.85 15.98 -3.88
CA LEU A 249 -13.44 16.16 -4.23
C LEU A 249 -13.13 17.58 -4.72
N ARG A 250 -14.09 18.50 -4.59
CA ARG A 250 -13.98 19.90 -5.01
C ARG A 250 -14.43 20.83 -3.90
N GLY A 251 -14.03 22.09 -4.02
CA GLY A 251 -14.42 23.16 -3.12
C GLY A 251 -13.41 23.37 -1.98
N PRO A 252 -13.61 24.46 -1.23
CA PRO A 252 -12.66 24.88 -0.21
C PRO A 252 -12.62 23.91 0.97
N MET A 253 -11.43 23.77 1.55
CA MET A 253 -11.19 23.15 2.84
C MET A 253 -10.10 23.92 3.59
N VAL A 254 -10.11 23.83 4.92
CA VAL A 254 -9.04 24.39 5.76
C VAL A 254 -8.03 23.28 6.01
N ALA A 255 -6.80 23.46 5.54
CA ALA A 255 -5.68 22.63 5.93
C ALA A 255 -4.79 23.40 6.92
N SER A 256 -4.12 22.66 7.79
CA SER A 256 -3.31 23.22 8.88
C SER A 256 -1.93 22.55 8.94
N GLU A 257 -0.94 23.32 9.33
CA GLU A 257 0.46 22.91 9.41
C GLU A 257 1.18 23.65 10.52
N ARG A 258 2.00 22.95 11.29
CA ARG A 258 2.82 23.59 12.32
C ARG A 258 4.13 24.06 11.70
N ARG A 259 4.46 25.33 11.89
CA ARG A 259 5.74 25.91 11.47
C ARG A 259 6.78 25.83 12.59
N ASP A 260 8.05 26.07 12.25
CA ASP A 260 9.18 25.95 13.19
C ASP A 260 9.07 26.85 14.44
N HIS A 261 8.32 27.96 14.35
CA HIS A 261 8.02 28.83 15.49
C HIS A 261 6.89 28.31 16.40
N GLY A 262 6.44 27.07 16.20
CA GLY A 262 5.45 26.39 17.03
C GLY A 262 4.00 26.76 16.76
N GLY A 263 3.72 27.83 16.00
CA GLY A 263 2.37 28.23 15.60
C GLY A 263 1.73 27.27 14.59
N LEU A 264 0.43 27.02 14.76
CA LEU A 264 -0.39 26.32 13.77
C LEU A 264 -0.81 27.32 12.69
N TYR A 265 -0.25 27.19 11.50
CA TYR A 265 -0.62 27.94 10.31
C TYR A 265 -1.78 27.21 9.62
N SER A 266 -2.86 27.92 9.29
CA SER A 266 -4.00 27.36 8.58
C SER A 266 -4.32 28.19 7.34
N ARG A 267 -4.67 27.53 6.24
CA ARG A 267 -5.04 28.19 4.99
C ARG A 267 -6.20 27.45 4.32
N CYS A 268 -7.06 28.22 3.66
CA CYS A 268 -8.07 27.66 2.77
C CYS A 268 -7.40 27.19 1.47
N ILE A 269 -7.59 25.93 1.10
CA ILE A 269 -7.10 25.34 -0.16
C ILE A 269 -8.23 24.57 -0.84
N ASP A 270 -8.15 24.41 -2.16
CA ASP A 270 -9.15 23.65 -2.91
C ASP A 270 -8.85 22.15 -2.86
N ARG A 271 -9.89 21.33 -2.65
CA ARG A 271 -9.77 19.87 -2.62
C ARG A 271 -9.26 19.30 -3.95
N ALA A 272 -9.67 19.84 -5.10
CA ALA A 272 -9.24 19.34 -6.40
C ALA A 272 -7.74 19.56 -6.61
N PHE A 273 -7.24 20.73 -6.21
CA PHE A 273 -5.80 21.03 -6.21
C PHE A 273 -5.00 19.98 -5.41
N VAL A 274 -5.46 19.62 -4.21
CA VAL A 274 -4.80 18.59 -3.39
C VAL A 274 -4.83 17.23 -4.08
N ILE A 275 -5.95 16.84 -4.68
CA ILE A 275 -6.04 15.57 -5.42
C ILE A 275 -5.07 15.54 -6.60
N GLU A 276 -5.04 16.59 -7.40
CA GLU A 276 -4.15 16.71 -8.57
C GLU A 276 -2.69 16.62 -8.15
N ARG A 277 -2.28 17.38 -7.12
CA ARG A 277 -0.90 17.35 -6.60
C ARG A 277 -0.46 15.98 -6.11
N ASN A 278 -1.34 15.22 -5.46
CA ASN A 278 -1.02 13.86 -5.03
C ASN A 278 -0.88 12.90 -6.22
N ILE A 279 -1.69 13.04 -7.28
CA ILE A 279 -1.56 12.23 -8.51
C ILE A 279 -0.23 12.58 -9.22
N ASP A 280 0.07 13.86 -9.36
CA ASP A 280 1.32 14.34 -9.97
C ASP A 280 2.55 13.85 -9.20
N TYR A 281 2.49 13.85 -7.87
CA TYR A 281 3.54 13.32 -7.01
C TYR A 281 3.79 11.82 -7.28
N LEU A 282 2.73 11.01 -7.43
CA LEU A 282 2.86 9.59 -7.75
C LEU A 282 3.44 9.38 -9.16
N LEU A 283 3.04 10.19 -10.15
CA LEU A 283 3.61 10.17 -11.50
C LEU A 283 5.10 10.51 -11.48
N CYS A 284 5.48 11.60 -10.81
CA CYS A 284 6.87 12.02 -10.66
C CYS A 284 7.73 10.91 -10.02
N CYS A 285 7.21 10.24 -8.98
CA CYS A 285 7.89 9.12 -8.35
C CYS A 285 8.09 7.93 -9.31
N LEU A 286 7.11 7.64 -10.18
CA LEU A 286 7.20 6.60 -11.20
C LEU A 286 8.21 6.96 -12.29
N ASP A 287 8.17 8.19 -12.79
CA ASP A 287 9.04 8.68 -13.86
C ASP A 287 10.51 8.73 -13.42
N GLN A 288 10.76 9.21 -12.19
CA GLN A 288 12.11 9.29 -11.61
C GLN A 288 12.59 7.97 -11.01
N GLN A 289 11.75 6.92 -10.99
CA GLN A 289 12.04 5.66 -10.29
C GLN A 289 12.40 5.87 -8.80
N GLY A 290 11.83 6.90 -8.16
CA GLY A 290 12.15 7.29 -6.78
C GLY A 290 11.80 6.22 -5.72
N PHE A 291 11.07 5.17 -6.11
CA PHE A 291 10.70 4.03 -5.28
C PHE A 291 11.56 2.79 -5.53
N ALA A 292 12.51 2.80 -6.48
CA ALA A 292 13.21 1.60 -6.95
C ALA A 292 13.99 0.86 -5.84
N LEU A 293 14.47 1.59 -4.84
CA LEU A 293 15.15 1.07 -3.65
C LEU A 293 14.22 0.98 -2.43
N GLY A 294 12.91 0.92 -2.69
CA GLY A 294 11.87 1.17 -1.70
C GLY A 294 11.66 2.66 -1.47
N THR A 295 10.88 2.95 -0.44
CA THR A 295 10.45 4.28 -0.01
C THR A 295 10.99 4.57 1.39
N ARG A 296 10.53 5.64 2.04
CA ARG A 296 11.01 6.02 3.37
C ARG A 296 10.62 4.99 4.42
N TYR A 297 9.40 4.44 4.32
CA TYR A 297 8.89 3.47 5.30
C TYR A 297 8.83 2.04 4.78
N TYR A 298 8.73 1.85 3.46
CA TYR A 298 8.67 0.51 2.86
C TYR A 298 9.97 0.20 2.15
N PRO A 299 10.81 -0.71 2.64
CA PRO A 299 12.11 -0.96 2.05
C PRO A 299 12.04 -1.68 0.69
N SER A 300 10.88 -2.21 0.30
CA SER A 300 10.68 -2.87 -0.99
C SER A 300 9.91 -1.99 -1.99
N PRO A 301 10.33 -1.93 -3.27
CA PRO A 301 9.58 -1.26 -4.32
C PRO A 301 8.20 -1.92 -4.57
N ASP A 302 8.06 -3.22 -4.26
CA ASP A 302 6.82 -3.96 -4.51
C ASP A 302 5.65 -3.43 -3.67
N ALA A 303 5.91 -2.82 -2.50
CA ALA A 303 4.88 -2.20 -1.66
C ALA A 303 4.20 -1.02 -2.35
N PHE A 304 5.00 -0.07 -2.87
CA PHE A 304 4.50 1.07 -3.63
C PHE A 304 3.68 0.61 -4.85
N LEU A 305 4.22 -0.31 -5.65
CA LEU A 305 3.52 -0.85 -6.83
C LEU A 305 2.20 -1.53 -6.45
N CYS A 306 2.19 -2.28 -5.35
CA CYS A 306 0.97 -2.94 -4.85
C CYS A 306 -0.10 -1.92 -4.45
N PHE A 307 0.26 -0.87 -3.70
CA PHE A 307 -0.73 0.13 -3.26
C PHE A 307 -1.19 1.06 -4.39
N ALA A 308 -0.28 1.56 -5.23
CA ALA A 308 -0.63 2.41 -6.36
C ALA A 308 -1.49 1.68 -7.40
N SER A 309 -1.21 0.40 -7.68
CA SER A 309 -2.05 -0.40 -8.58
C SER A 309 -3.48 -0.58 -8.07
N ALA A 310 -3.71 -0.55 -6.75
CA ALA A 310 -5.06 -0.65 -6.18
C ALA A 310 -5.92 0.58 -6.52
N LEU A 311 -5.30 1.76 -6.68
CA LEU A 311 -5.99 2.96 -7.18
C LEU A 311 -6.48 2.74 -8.61
N VAL A 312 -5.60 2.25 -9.49
CA VAL A 312 -5.94 1.99 -10.91
C VAL A 312 -7.05 0.95 -11.04
N ARG A 313 -7.05 -0.08 -10.19
CA ARG A 313 -8.11 -1.09 -10.18
C ARG A 313 -9.46 -0.51 -9.76
N ASP A 314 -9.49 0.24 -8.66
CA ASP A 314 -10.76 0.62 -8.01
C ASP A 314 -11.36 1.94 -8.56
N PHE A 315 -10.51 2.79 -9.13
CA PHE A 315 -10.83 4.16 -9.61
C PHE A 315 -10.14 4.48 -10.96
N PRO A 316 -10.25 3.62 -11.99
CA PRO A 316 -9.54 3.78 -13.25
C PRO A 316 -9.80 5.13 -13.94
N GLU A 317 -10.99 5.70 -13.78
CA GLU A 317 -11.39 6.99 -14.33
C GLU A 317 -10.67 8.18 -13.69
N ARG A 318 -10.17 8.03 -12.45
CA ARG A 318 -9.51 9.10 -11.70
C ARG A 318 -8.00 9.10 -11.87
N VAL A 319 -7.42 7.94 -12.13
CA VAL A 319 -5.97 7.73 -12.17
C VAL A 319 -5.53 6.96 -13.41
N ALA A 320 -6.22 7.16 -14.54
CA ALA A 320 -5.89 6.52 -15.81
C ALA A 320 -4.42 6.77 -16.21
N CYS A 321 -3.90 7.96 -15.90
CA CYS A 321 -2.51 8.36 -16.15
C CYS A 321 -1.48 7.46 -15.46
N LEU A 322 -1.80 6.88 -14.29
CA LEU A 322 -0.86 6.02 -13.54
C LEU A 322 -0.66 4.64 -14.18
N ARG A 323 -1.61 4.19 -15.02
CA ARG A 323 -1.65 2.79 -15.48
C ARG A 323 -0.43 2.40 -16.31
N ALA A 324 -0.07 3.20 -17.31
CA ALA A 324 1.04 2.87 -18.20
C ALA A 324 2.41 2.94 -17.48
N PRO A 325 2.73 3.99 -16.71
CA PRO A 325 3.95 4.03 -15.90
C PRO A 325 4.05 2.90 -14.89
N LEU A 326 2.95 2.54 -14.21
CA LEU A 326 2.93 1.40 -13.28
C LEU A 326 3.18 0.07 -13.99
N LEU A 327 2.64 -0.15 -15.19
CA LEU A 327 2.94 -1.34 -15.99
C LEU A 327 4.41 -1.41 -16.39
N GLY A 328 5.01 -0.28 -16.78
CA GLY A 328 6.45 -0.18 -17.08
C GLY A 328 7.31 -0.53 -15.86
N ALA A 329 7.04 0.13 -14.74
CA ALA A 329 7.72 -0.11 -13.46
C ALA A 329 7.58 -1.56 -12.99
N LEU A 330 6.36 -2.12 -13.08
CA LEU A 330 6.11 -3.53 -12.77
C LEU A 330 6.88 -4.45 -13.71
N GLY A 331 6.97 -4.13 -15.00
CA GLY A 331 7.75 -4.89 -15.99
C GLY A 331 9.23 -4.96 -15.61
N THR A 332 9.86 -3.81 -15.32
CA THR A 332 11.24 -3.75 -14.82
C THR A 332 11.41 -4.60 -13.57
N ARG A 333 10.50 -4.45 -12.61
CA ARG A 333 10.55 -5.17 -11.34
C ARG A 333 10.31 -6.67 -11.48
N TRP A 334 9.52 -7.08 -12.48
CA TRP A 334 9.18 -8.49 -12.73
C TRP A 334 10.42 -9.33 -13.04
N TYR A 335 11.37 -8.75 -13.77
CA TYR A 335 12.61 -9.41 -14.20
C TYR A 335 13.82 -9.04 -13.34
N ALA A 336 13.64 -8.32 -12.24
CA ALA A 336 14.73 -8.00 -11.33
C ALA A 336 15.37 -9.29 -10.79
N PRO A 337 16.71 -9.40 -10.79
CA PRO A 337 17.40 -10.58 -10.29
C PRO A 337 17.13 -10.75 -8.79
N ALA A 338 17.14 -12.00 -8.32
CA ALA A 338 17.14 -12.26 -6.89
C ALA A 338 18.40 -11.63 -6.26
N THR A 339 18.20 -10.97 -5.14
CA THR A 339 19.29 -10.40 -4.33
C THR A 339 19.50 -11.28 -3.10
N SER A 340 20.38 -10.85 -2.19
CA SER A 340 20.59 -11.50 -0.89
C SER A 340 19.27 -11.73 -0.16
N ALA A 341 19.14 -12.83 0.58
CA ALA A 341 17.98 -13.04 1.45
C ALA A 341 17.82 -11.90 2.47
N GLU A 342 18.94 -11.34 2.95
CA GLU A 342 18.99 -10.20 3.89
C GLU A 342 18.47 -8.89 3.29
N ASP A 343 18.41 -8.78 1.96
CA ASP A 343 17.92 -7.57 1.31
C ASP A 343 16.39 -7.48 1.43
N PRO A 344 15.83 -6.46 2.13
CA PRO A 344 14.39 -6.30 2.23
C PRO A 344 13.71 -6.07 0.88
N ALA A 345 14.44 -5.60 -0.14
CA ALA A 345 13.97 -5.46 -1.51
C ALA A 345 14.17 -6.74 -2.35
N ASN A 346 14.50 -7.89 -1.73
CA ASN A 346 14.67 -9.13 -2.47
C ASN A 346 13.38 -9.54 -3.18
N PRO A 347 13.37 -9.60 -4.54
CA PRO A 347 12.17 -9.93 -5.30
C PRO A 347 11.66 -11.35 -5.07
N ALA A 348 12.48 -12.24 -4.49
CA ALA A 348 12.14 -13.62 -4.17
C ALA A 348 11.56 -13.80 -2.75
N SER A 349 11.54 -12.76 -1.91
CA SER A 349 10.86 -12.80 -0.60
C SER A 349 9.35 -13.03 -0.78
N PRO A 350 8.69 -13.82 0.08
CA PRO A 350 7.29 -14.21 -0.12
C PRO A 350 6.34 -13.01 -0.15
N ILE A 351 6.57 -12.01 0.72
CA ILE A 351 5.74 -10.79 0.76
C ILE A 351 5.93 -9.93 -0.51
N ASN A 352 7.16 -9.80 -0.99
CA ASN A 352 7.51 -9.03 -2.19
C ASN A 352 6.92 -9.68 -3.45
N LEU A 353 7.05 -11.01 -3.56
CA LEU A 353 6.44 -11.80 -4.62
C LEU A 353 4.91 -11.66 -4.62
N ALA A 354 4.28 -11.76 -3.44
CA ALA A 354 2.84 -11.61 -3.30
C ALA A 354 2.35 -10.20 -3.69
N MET A 355 3.02 -9.14 -3.21
CA MET A 355 2.72 -7.75 -3.59
C MET A 355 2.83 -7.52 -5.10
N ARG A 356 3.84 -8.12 -5.75
CA ARG A 356 4.01 -8.03 -7.21
C ARG A 356 2.90 -8.75 -7.98
N ILE A 357 2.51 -9.94 -7.54
CA ILE A 357 1.37 -10.69 -8.09
C ILE A 357 0.08 -9.85 -7.97
N ILE A 358 -0.13 -9.20 -6.82
CA ILE A 358 -1.30 -8.34 -6.58
C ILE A 358 -1.27 -7.14 -7.52
N ALA A 359 -0.11 -6.48 -7.68
CA ALA A 359 0.04 -5.36 -8.60
C ALA A 359 -0.28 -5.76 -10.05
N ALA A 360 0.26 -6.89 -10.51
CA ALA A 360 -0.02 -7.45 -11.83
C ALA A 360 -1.52 -7.73 -12.03
N GLN A 361 -2.18 -8.32 -11.04
CA GLN A 361 -3.62 -8.57 -11.08
C GLN A 361 -4.43 -7.27 -11.16
N ASN A 362 -4.10 -6.29 -10.33
CA ASN A 362 -4.79 -5.00 -10.30
C ASN A 362 -4.63 -4.24 -11.64
N LEU A 363 -3.49 -4.39 -12.31
CA LEU A 363 -3.23 -3.80 -13.62
C LEU A 363 -3.76 -4.67 -14.77
N GLY A 364 -4.39 -5.81 -14.51
CA GLY A 364 -4.95 -6.67 -15.56
C GLY A 364 -3.91 -7.38 -16.42
N VAL A 365 -2.72 -7.67 -15.86
CA VAL A 365 -1.73 -8.54 -16.50
C VAL A 365 -2.35 -9.94 -16.68
N ARG A 366 -2.12 -10.54 -17.86
CA ARG A 366 -2.76 -11.82 -18.23
C ARG A 366 -2.46 -12.91 -17.20
N PRO A 367 -3.46 -13.72 -16.78
CA PRO A 367 -3.26 -14.79 -15.79
C PRO A 367 -2.12 -15.76 -16.11
N ALA A 368 -1.90 -16.06 -17.40
CA ALA A 368 -0.80 -16.94 -17.84
C ALA A 368 0.59 -16.41 -17.46
N ALA A 369 0.78 -15.09 -17.43
CA ALA A 369 2.05 -14.47 -17.02
C ALA A 369 2.27 -14.53 -15.50
N ILE A 370 1.18 -14.54 -14.72
CA ILE A 370 1.20 -14.55 -13.25
C ILE A 370 1.26 -15.98 -12.69
N PHE A 371 0.86 -16.98 -13.49
CA PHE A 371 0.73 -18.37 -13.06
C PHE A 371 2.01 -18.94 -12.44
N ARG A 372 3.18 -18.70 -13.06
CA ARG A 372 4.47 -19.17 -12.54
C ARG A 372 4.81 -18.56 -11.18
N GLU A 373 4.53 -17.28 -11.00
CA GLU A 373 4.77 -16.59 -9.72
C GLU A 373 3.83 -17.09 -8.61
N LYS A 374 2.56 -17.38 -8.91
CA LYS A 374 1.67 -18.06 -7.95
C LYS A 374 2.20 -19.44 -7.56
N ALA A 375 2.68 -20.22 -8.53
CA ALA A 375 3.25 -21.54 -8.25
C ALA A 375 4.48 -21.44 -7.33
N ARG A 376 5.37 -20.47 -7.57
CA ARG A 376 6.50 -20.17 -6.68
C ARG A 376 6.02 -19.78 -5.29
N LEU A 377 5.04 -18.88 -5.19
CA LEU A 377 4.47 -18.46 -3.91
C LEU A 377 3.86 -19.64 -3.13
N LEU A 378 3.18 -20.58 -3.81
CA LEU A 378 2.65 -21.80 -3.18
C LEU A 378 3.76 -22.69 -2.59
N GLN A 379 4.90 -22.81 -3.28
CA GLN A 379 6.04 -23.60 -2.81
C GLN A 379 6.69 -23.01 -1.54
N MET A 380 6.43 -21.75 -1.24
CA MET A 380 6.96 -21.05 -0.06
C MET A 380 6.04 -21.19 1.17
N GLN A 381 4.87 -21.82 1.04
CA GLN A 381 3.97 -22.01 2.17
C GLN A 381 4.60 -22.95 3.22
N LEU A 382 4.62 -22.50 4.47
CA LEU A 382 5.13 -23.28 5.60
C LEU A 382 4.17 -24.43 5.97
N PRO A 383 4.65 -25.46 6.70
CA PRO A 383 3.78 -26.49 7.25
C PRO A 383 2.65 -25.94 8.14
N SER A 384 2.87 -24.79 8.80
CA SER A 384 1.85 -24.06 9.58
C SER A 384 0.69 -23.53 8.73
N GLY A 385 0.85 -23.48 7.40
CA GLY A 385 -0.07 -22.80 6.48
C GLY A 385 0.26 -21.34 6.23
N GLY A 386 1.16 -20.73 7.00
CA GLY A 386 1.61 -19.36 6.79
C GLY A 386 2.73 -19.24 5.74
N TRP A 387 3.24 -18.03 5.58
CA TRP A 387 4.42 -17.73 4.75
C TRP A 387 5.53 -17.14 5.60
N PRO A 388 6.81 -17.41 5.29
CA PRO A 388 7.95 -16.91 6.06
C PRO A 388 7.83 -15.40 6.35
N ALA A 389 8.15 -15.02 7.59
CA ALA A 389 8.19 -13.62 8.00
C ALA A 389 9.17 -12.85 7.10
N ALA A 390 8.79 -11.64 6.72
CA ALA A 390 9.61 -10.75 5.91
C ALA A 390 9.27 -9.30 6.24
N ALA A 391 10.22 -8.41 5.99
CA ALA A 391 10.06 -6.99 6.29
C ALA A 391 9.02 -6.35 5.35
N LEU A 392 8.05 -5.64 5.93
CA LEU A 392 7.21 -4.70 5.20
C LEU A 392 7.58 -3.26 5.49
N PHE A 393 8.01 -2.97 6.73
CA PHE A 393 8.37 -1.63 7.15
C PHE A 393 9.81 -1.54 7.63
N LYS A 394 10.38 -0.34 7.56
CA LYS A 394 11.63 0.02 8.23
C LYS A 394 11.45 1.24 9.14
N LEU A 395 12.22 1.28 10.22
CA LEU A 395 12.16 2.35 11.22
C LEU A 395 12.95 3.61 10.81
N GLY A 396 12.53 4.27 9.73
CA GLY A 396 13.16 5.50 9.23
C GLY A 396 14.67 5.31 9.04
N SER A 397 15.49 6.12 9.72
CA SER A 397 16.95 6.07 9.62
C SER A 397 17.63 4.92 10.39
N LEU A 398 16.90 4.14 11.18
CA LEU A 398 17.46 2.95 11.82
C LEU A 398 17.19 1.73 10.94
N SER A 399 18.19 0.87 10.78
CA SER A 399 18.07 -0.44 10.12
C SER A 399 17.35 -1.45 11.01
N TYR A 400 16.12 -1.12 11.42
CA TYR A 400 15.21 -2.03 12.09
C TYR A 400 13.97 -2.19 11.23
N TYR A 401 13.54 -3.44 11.09
CA TYR A 401 12.43 -3.82 10.24
C TYR A 401 11.26 -4.31 11.08
N PHE A 402 10.05 -4.04 10.59
CA PHE A 402 8.82 -4.62 11.11
C PHE A 402 8.21 -5.56 10.07
N GLY A 403 7.78 -6.72 10.54
CA GLY A 403 7.25 -7.79 9.71
C GLY A 403 6.80 -8.96 10.57
N SER A 404 6.05 -9.88 9.98
CA SER A 404 5.62 -11.10 10.67
C SER A 404 5.17 -12.16 9.68
N GLU A 405 5.06 -13.41 10.14
CA GLU A 405 4.45 -14.49 9.36
C GLU A 405 3.02 -14.11 8.94
N SER A 406 2.25 -13.51 9.84
CA SER A 406 0.88 -13.06 9.57
C SER A 406 0.82 -12.03 8.45
N MET A 407 1.74 -11.08 8.45
CA MET A 407 1.80 -10.04 7.42
C MET A 407 2.14 -10.62 6.05
N SER A 408 3.15 -11.49 5.95
CA SER A 408 3.46 -12.23 4.72
C SER A 408 2.26 -13.06 4.25
N THR A 409 1.58 -13.73 5.17
CA THR A 409 0.39 -14.56 4.90
C THR A 409 -0.76 -13.71 4.37
N VAL A 410 -0.98 -12.52 4.92
CA VAL A 410 -1.97 -11.54 4.45
C VAL A 410 -1.68 -11.09 3.01
N PHE A 411 -0.44 -10.95 2.55
CA PHE A 411 -0.24 -10.67 1.13
C PHE A 411 -0.39 -11.93 0.28
N ALA A 412 0.14 -13.06 0.73
CA ALA A 412 0.13 -14.30 -0.03
C ALA A 412 -1.28 -14.79 -0.34
N LEU A 413 -2.17 -14.76 0.65
CA LEU A 413 -3.58 -15.09 0.48
C LEU A 413 -4.23 -14.21 -0.61
N ARG A 414 -3.92 -12.91 -0.66
CA ARG A 414 -4.54 -11.96 -1.60
C ARG A 414 -4.01 -12.18 -3.00
N ALA A 415 -2.72 -12.49 -3.11
CA ALA A 415 -2.10 -12.88 -4.37
C ALA A 415 -2.72 -14.16 -4.93
N LEU A 416 -2.93 -15.19 -4.10
CA LEU A 416 -3.46 -16.48 -4.53
C LEU A 416 -4.93 -16.41 -4.95
N LEU A 417 -5.78 -15.76 -4.15
CA LEU A 417 -7.22 -15.65 -4.41
C LEU A 417 -7.57 -14.73 -5.58
N GLY A 418 -6.67 -13.80 -5.95
CA GLY A 418 -6.88 -12.91 -7.08
C GLY A 418 -7.69 -11.65 -6.74
N PRO A 419 -7.94 -10.78 -7.73
CA PRO A 419 -8.84 -9.66 -7.55
C PRO A 419 -10.27 -10.18 -7.40
N PHE A 420 -10.97 -9.71 -6.38
CA PHE A 420 -12.40 -9.95 -6.28
C PHE A 420 -13.06 -9.21 -7.43
N ALA A 421 -13.84 -9.95 -8.22
CA ALA A 421 -14.82 -9.31 -9.07
C ALA A 421 -15.67 -8.43 -8.14
N THR A 422 -15.52 -7.12 -8.26
CA THR A 422 -16.31 -6.13 -7.51
C THR A 422 -17.78 -6.16 -7.89
N SER A 423 -18.14 -7.01 -8.85
CA SER A 423 -19.48 -7.34 -9.29
C SER A 423 -20.09 -8.41 -8.40
N ASP A 424 -20.90 -7.92 -7.46
CA ASP A 424 -21.96 -8.63 -6.74
C ASP A 424 -21.54 -9.52 -5.54
N PRO A 425 -21.72 -9.03 -4.30
CA PRO A 425 -21.64 -9.86 -3.09
C PRO A 425 -22.55 -11.11 -3.14
N ALA A 426 -23.61 -11.10 -3.94
CA ALA A 426 -24.49 -12.27 -4.10
C ALA A 426 -23.81 -13.43 -4.86
N ALA A 427 -22.76 -13.17 -5.64
CA ALA A 427 -21.99 -14.20 -6.35
C ALA A 427 -21.01 -14.98 -5.45
N ILE A 428 -20.86 -14.58 -4.17
CA ILE A 428 -19.97 -15.19 -3.18
C ILE A 428 -20.79 -15.79 -2.04
N ARG A 429 -21.87 -16.50 -2.35
CA ARG A 429 -22.46 -17.47 -1.42
C ARG A 429 -22.01 -18.88 -1.82
N PRO A 430 -21.53 -19.70 -0.87
CA PRO A 430 -21.06 -21.06 -1.16
C PRO A 430 -22.16 -21.93 -1.76
#